data_AF-A0A482X7E5-F1
#
_entry.id   AF-A0A482X7E5-F1
#
_cell.length_a   1.000
_cell.length_b   1.000
_cell.length_c   1.000
_cell.angle_alpha   90.00
_cell.angle_beta   90.00
_cell.angle_gamma   90.00
#
_symmetry.space_group_name_H-M   'P 1'
#
loop_
_entity.id
_entity.type
_entity.pdbx_description
1 polymer ?
#
loop_
_entity_poly.entity_id
_entity_poly.type
_entity_poly.pdbx_seq_one_letter_code
_entity_poly.pdbx_strand_id
1 'polypeptide(L)'
;MVKMNGDRPVISNEEESFVVLERYSADDSSQRESLICSLTSQTMSHQNGIGDPASSSILSVNNSEIPLNMTYEEIQVRLQDLIKENENLKVAVQQHNLASKQQLQTLKMWQDEMLKVHQTHKAEFEETKAYIRKLTLENKELKQTLSEKPKIDSEAEELNSKIKTALMAENEDLKRKVQSLSDLLAAAQQREIKLSQLHLLPAELSSLVSSLSKQLENAERARRQLGIDNERLMAQQTRMHQQPLPPSVAVLGDEIDNKTIQPMEQIKRYTEWLQHMVKFEEEFARFGTSLESFVDVNTGGDAVLEVKELRKLLLQEQKLSLSRKETVGEIRQYFQRLLSDYQVLHQDWEWLKQEHQAKESVSSANETEHKKVAEQLDRLTAQLMEKTEEVSRNQELIKKLKEDLAKLQTDKEEIEVLTAQASIYKADFEAERKSREELVSEKNRIEEEHRLLITRNKQLITQLEAMHENTAGSANRQQPPTRSSSSSSSQDASRQGSAERAIAKFICPNPECQREFATIQPLEQHVISCLKLDD
;
A
#
# COMPACT_ATOMS: atom_id res chain seq x y z
N MET A 1 -4.70 -34.25 18.31
CA MET A 1 -4.69 -33.83 16.90
C MET A 1 -3.42 -33.04 16.65
N VAL A 2 -2.57 -33.63 15.81
CA VAL A 2 -1.50 -33.05 14.97
C VAL A 2 -0.46 -32.14 15.63
N LYS A 3 0.65 -32.77 16.04
CA LYS A 3 1.99 -32.17 16.08
C LYS A 3 2.49 -32.05 14.64
N MET A 4 2.89 -30.85 14.21
CA MET A 4 3.72 -30.68 13.01
C MET A 4 5.14 -30.31 13.45
N ASN A 5 6.01 -31.32 13.38
CA ASN A 5 7.45 -31.14 13.20
C ASN A 5 7.64 -30.38 11.87
N GLY A 6 8.53 -29.41 11.71
CA GLY A 6 9.93 -29.47 12.07
C GLY A 6 10.73 -30.04 10.90
N ASP A 7 10.71 -29.36 9.74
CA ASP A 7 11.66 -29.58 8.65
C ASP A 7 12.05 -28.22 8.05
N ARG A 8 13.25 -27.78 8.44
CA ARG A 8 13.94 -26.61 7.89
C ARG A 8 14.88 -27.16 6.81
N PRO A 9 14.78 -26.75 5.55
CA PRO A 9 15.76 -27.18 4.57
C PRO A 9 17.09 -26.49 4.90
N VAL A 10 18.08 -27.32 5.23
CA VAL A 10 19.50 -26.95 5.26
C VAL A 10 19.87 -26.58 3.83
N ILE A 11 20.02 -25.28 3.56
CA ILE A 11 20.62 -24.81 2.32
C ILE A 11 22.11 -25.08 2.46
N SER A 12 22.55 -26.12 1.77
CA SER A 12 23.94 -26.44 1.53
C SER A 12 24.65 -25.20 0.99
N ASN A 13 25.73 -24.79 1.66
CA ASN A 13 26.71 -23.87 1.10
C ASN A 13 27.41 -24.58 -0.07
N GLU A 14 26.85 -24.47 -1.27
CA GLU A 14 27.61 -24.66 -2.50
C GLU A 14 28.21 -23.29 -2.84
N GLU A 15 29.37 -23.03 -2.21
CA GLU A 15 30.33 -22.06 -2.71
C GLU A 15 30.84 -22.55 -4.07
N GLU A 16 30.05 -22.32 -5.12
CA GLU A 16 30.60 -22.30 -6.47
C GLU A 16 31.55 -21.11 -6.57
N SER A 17 32.82 -21.46 -6.35
CA SER A 17 34.03 -20.74 -6.69
C SER A 17 33.88 -19.96 -7.99
N PHE A 18 33.39 -18.72 -7.87
CA PHE A 18 33.52 -17.74 -8.93
C PHE A 18 34.94 -17.22 -8.87
N VAL A 19 35.80 -17.78 -9.71
CA VAL A 19 37.16 -17.27 -9.93
C VAL A 19 37.03 -15.84 -10.46
N VAL A 20 37.10 -14.87 -9.55
CA VAL A 20 37.32 -13.47 -9.88
C VAL A 20 38.73 -13.42 -10.45
N LEU A 21 38.83 -13.39 -11.79
CA LEU A 21 40.03 -12.95 -12.47
C LEU A 21 40.21 -11.47 -12.17
N GLU A 22 40.78 -11.20 -11.00
CA GLU A 22 41.23 -9.88 -10.61
C GLU A 22 42.42 -9.51 -11.51
N ARG A 23 42.31 -8.31 -12.10
CA ARG A 23 43.37 -7.52 -12.76
C ARG A 23 43.75 -7.94 -14.18
N TYR A 24 42.97 -7.44 -15.14
CA TYR A 24 43.55 -6.90 -16.35
C TYR A 24 43.53 -5.37 -16.25
N SER A 25 44.73 -4.82 -16.13
CA SER A 25 45.01 -3.38 -16.12
C SER A 25 44.38 -2.72 -17.35
N ALA A 26 43.94 -1.48 -17.19
CA ALA A 26 43.34 -0.67 -18.25
C ALA A 26 44.27 -0.39 -19.45
N ASP A 27 45.51 -0.88 -19.43
CA ASP A 27 46.52 -0.71 -20.47
C ASP A 27 46.48 -1.78 -21.59
N ASP A 28 45.69 -2.86 -21.45
CA ASP A 28 45.71 -3.97 -22.42
C ASP A 28 44.73 -3.78 -23.61
N SER A 29 43.92 -2.71 -23.60
CA SER A 29 43.05 -2.37 -24.75
C SER A 29 43.85 -1.93 -25.98
N SER A 30 45.02 -1.32 -25.78
CA SER A 30 45.89 -0.87 -26.87
C SER A 30 46.63 -2.02 -27.56
N GLN A 31 46.95 -3.11 -26.85
CA GLN A 31 47.54 -4.31 -27.46
C GLN A 31 46.51 -5.12 -28.26
N ARG A 32 45.25 -5.14 -27.83
CA ARG A 32 44.16 -5.80 -28.58
C ARG A 32 43.73 -5.03 -29.84
N GLU A 33 43.71 -3.70 -29.79
CA GLU A 33 43.49 -2.88 -31.00
C GLU A 33 44.64 -3.05 -32.02
N SER A 34 45.88 -3.24 -31.55
CA SER A 34 47.05 -3.57 -32.39
C SER A 34 46.97 -5.00 -32.98
N LEU A 35 46.39 -5.96 -32.27
CA LEU A 35 46.23 -7.34 -32.74
C LEU A 35 45.10 -7.46 -33.77
N ILE A 36 43.99 -6.72 -33.62
CA ILE A 36 42.88 -6.73 -34.59
C ILE A 36 43.27 -5.98 -35.87
N CYS A 37 44.04 -4.89 -35.77
CA CYS A 37 44.66 -4.25 -36.95
C CYS A 37 45.76 -5.11 -37.58
N SER A 38 46.49 -5.91 -36.80
CA SER A 38 47.48 -6.88 -37.33
C SER A 38 46.79 -8.05 -38.01
N LEU A 39 45.66 -8.55 -37.52
CA LEU A 39 44.90 -9.65 -38.12
C LEU A 39 44.20 -9.24 -39.42
N THR A 40 43.76 -7.99 -39.56
CA THR A 40 43.24 -7.46 -40.83
C THR A 40 44.34 -7.07 -41.83
N SER A 41 45.56 -6.78 -41.33
CA SER A 41 46.73 -6.63 -42.20
C SER A 41 47.37 -7.98 -42.58
N GLN A 42 47.14 -9.04 -41.81
CA GLN A 42 47.68 -10.39 -42.04
C GLN A 42 46.78 -11.30 -42.89
N THR A 43 45.52 -10.96 -43.15
CA THR A 43 44.65 -11.76 -44.04
C THR A 43 44.76 -11.40 -45.52
N MET A 44 45.66 -10.49 -45.89
CA MET A 44 46.04 -10.24 -47.29
C MET A 44 47.34 -10.94 -47.72
N SER A 45 47.88 -11.83 -46.88
CA SER A 45 49.05 -12.65 -47.22
C SER A 45 48.68 -14.13 -47.13
N HIS A 46 48.76 -14.84 -48.27
CA HIS A 46 48.34 -16.24 -48.52
C HIS A 46 46.83 -16.39 -48.79
N GLN A 47 46.34 -16.54 -50.02
CA GLN A 47 46.81 -17.42 -51.10
C GLN A 47 46.80 -16.69 -52.46
N ASN A 48 47.97 -16.22 -52.86
CA ASN A 48 48.41 -16.18 -54.26
C ASN A 48 49.92 -16.26 -54.18
N GLY A 49 50.45 -17.48 -54.33
CA GLY A 49 51.87 -17.75 -54.21
C GLY A 49 52.66 -17.09 -55.32
N ILE A 50 53.36 -16.00 -54.99
CA ILE A 50 54.57 -15.58 -55.69
C ILE A 50 55.57 -15.14 -54.62
N GLY A 51 56.69 -15.86 -54.51
CA GLY A 51 57.82 -15.46 -53.69
C GLY A 51 58.81 -16.56 -53.37
N ASP A 52 59.44 -17.15 -54.40
CA ASP A 52 60.85 -17.57 -54.29
C ASP A 52 61.65 -16.65 -55.23
N PRO A 53 62.74 -16.00 -54.79
CA PRO A 53 63.45 -14.97 -55.54
C PRO A 53 64.49 -15.62 -56.46
N ALA A 54 64.01 -16.30 -57.49
CA ALA A 54 64.87 -16.80 -58.56
C ALA A 54 64.04 -16.97 -59.83
N SER A 55 63.61 -15.84 -60.40
CA SER A 55 63.43 -15.65 -61.84
C SER A 55 62.91 -14.24 -62.06
N SER A 56 63.82 -13.37 -62.48
CA SER A 56 63.47 -12.23 -63.31
C SER A 56 62.83 -12.77 -64.59
N SER A 57 61.57 -13.19 -64.52
CA SER A 57 60.73 -13.37 -65.70
C SER A 57 60.28 -11.99 -66.13
N ILE A 58 61.26 -11.30 -66.73
CA ILE A 58 61.10 -10.44 -67.88
C ILE A 58 59.83 -10.88 -68.61
N LEU A 59 59.00 -9.90 -68.97
CA LEU A 59 58.05 -10.06 -70.06
C LEU A 59 58.85 -10.60 -71.26
N SER A 60 59.00 -11.91 -71.37
CA SER A 60 59.40 -12.56 -72.60
C SER A 60 58.20 -12.39 -73.50
N VAL A 61 58.15 -11.21 -74.09
CA VAL A 61 57.72 -11.06 -75.46
C VAL A 61 58.56 -12.09 -76.21
N ASN A 62 58.01 -13.28 -76.39
CA ASN A 62 58.45 -14.15 -77.45
C ASN A 62 58.19 -13.36 -78.73
N ASN A 63 59.14 -12.51 -79.08
CA ASN A 63 59.41 -12.20 -80.47
C ASN A 63 59.87 -13.53 -81.05
N SER A 64 58.91 -14.40 -81.36
CA SER A 64 59.14 -15.49 -82.28
C SER A 64 59.66 -14.82 -83.53
N GLU A 65 60.97 -14.94 -83.74
CA GLU A 65 61.62 -14.57 -84.98
C GLU A 65 60.74 -15.10 -86.10
N ILE A 66 60.29 -14.19 -86.98
CA ILE A 66 59.49 -14.53 -88.15
C ILE A 66 60.27 -15.63 -88.88
N PRO A 67 59.77 -16.88 -88.95
CA PRO A 67 60.48 -17.93 -89.65
C PRO A 67 60.65 -17.47 -91.09
N LEU A 68 61.89 -17.43 -91.58
CA LEU A 68 62.28 -16.94 -92.92
C LEU A 68 61.67 -17.75 -94.09
N ASN A 69 60.64 -18.56 -93.84
CA ASN A 69 59.97 -19.43 -94.81
C ASN A 69 58.43 -19.46 -94.65
N MET A 70 57.84 -18.32 -94.31
CA MET A 70 56.38 -18.11 -94.30
C MET A 70 55.96 -17.23 -95.47
N THR A 71 54.84 -17.56 -96.11
CA THR A 71 54.25 -16.70 -97.16
C THR A 71 53.66 -15.43 -96.56
N TYR A 72 53.57 -14.36 -97.36
CA TYR A 72 53.02 -13.06 -96.91
C TYR A 72 51.62 -13.20 -96.30
N GLU A 73 50.79 -14.07 -96.86
CA GLU A 73 49.43 -14.38 -96.36
C GLU A 73 49.45 -14.96 -94.93
N GLU A 74 50.38 -15.87 -94.64
CA GLU A 74 50.47 -16.52 -93.34
C GLU A 74 51.02 -15.58 -92.25
N ILE A 75 51.92 -14.65 -92.62
CA ILE A 75 52.37 -13.57 -91.74
C ILE A 75 51.21 -12.63 -91.42
N GLN A 76 50.38 -12.30 -92.41
CA GLN A 76 49.21 -11.43 -92.23
C GLN A 76 48.15 -12.07 -91.32
N VAL A 77 47.88 -13.37 -91.47
CA VAL A 77 46.98 -14.12 -90.57
C VAL A 77 47.53 -14.14 -89.14
N ARG A 78 48.82 -14.43 -88.96
CA ARG A 78 49.43 -14.47 -87.62
C ARG A 78 49.43 -13.11 -86.94
N LEU A 79 49.67 -12.03 -87.69
CA LEU A 79 49.57 -10.66 -87.17
C LEU A 79 48.13 -10.35 -86.73
N GLN A 80 47.14 -10.77 -87.50
CA GLN A 80 45.74 -10.54 -87.17
C GLN A 80 45.28 -11.37 -85.95
N ASP A 81 45.80 -12.59 -85.79
CA ASP A 81 45.58 -13.39 -84.59
C ASP A 81 46.23 -12.75 -83.36
N LEU A 82 47.45 -12.22 -83.50
CA LEU A 82 48.12 -11.49 -82.41
C LEU A 82 47.38 -10.20 -82.02
N ILE A 83 46.80 -9.49 -82.98
CA ILE A 83 45.98 -8.29 -82.70
C ILE A 83 44.72 -8.70 -81.93
N LYS A 84 44.00 -9.74 -82.38
CA LYS A 84 42.81 -10.26 -81.68
C LYS A 84 43.17 -10.76 -80.28
N GLU A 85 44.28 -11.46 -80.14
CA GLU A 85 44.79 -11.92 -78.84
C GLU A 85 45.10 -10.72 -77.93
N ASN A 86 45.73 -9.66 -78.45
CA ASN A 86 46.00 -8.44 -77.70
C ASN A 86 44.71 -7.71 -77.27
N GLU A 87 43.71 -7.63 -78.15
CA GLU A 87 42.39 -7.08 -77.83
C GLU A 87 41.69 -7.90 -76.75
N ASN A 88 41.70 -9.23 -76.85
CA ASN A 88 41.13 -10.14 -75.87
C ASN A 88 41.84 -9.99 -74.50
N LEU A 89 43.17 -9.92 -74.48
CA LEU A 89 43.95 -9.68 -73.27
C LEU A 89 43.62 -8.32 -72.65
N LYS A 90 43.48 -7.27 -73.47
CA LYS A 90 43.10 -5.94 -72.99
C LYS A 90 41.71 -5.96 -72.33
N VAL A 91 40.74 -6.63 -72.94
CA VAL A 91 39.40 -6.80 -72.36
C VAL A 91 39.45 -7.62 -71.07
N ALA A 92 40.19 -8.72 -71.04
CA ALA A 92 40.34 -9.56 -69.85
C ALA A 92 40.99 -8.79 -68.68
N VAL A 93 42.02 -7.98 -68.95
CA VAL A 93 42.66 -7.12 -67.93
C VAL A 93 41.70 -6.05 -67.43
N GLN A 94 40.91 -5.43 -68.32
CA GLN A 94 39.88 -4.47 -67.91
C GLN A 94 38.80 -5.11 -67.03
N GLN A 95 38.33 -6.30 -67.40
CA GLN A 95 37.37 -7.06 -66.60
C GLN A 95 37.95 -7.46 -65.24
N HIS A 96 39.19 -7.93 -65.20
CA HIS A 96 39.88 -8.26 -63.94
C HIS A 96 40.03 -7.03 -63.04
N ASN A 97 40.43 -5.88 -63.58
CA ASN A 97 40.53 -4.64 -62.82
C ASN A 97 39.18 -4.18 -62.26
N LEU A 98 38.08 -4.35 -63.03
CA LEU A 98 36.74 -4.05 -62.55
C LEU A 98 36.31 -5.00 -61.43
N ALA A 99 36.53 -6.31 -61.60
CA ALA A 99 36.24 -7.31 -60.59
C ALA A 99 37.05 -7.06 -59.29
N SER A 100 38.33 -6.71 -59.41
CA SER A 100 39.18 -6.36 -58.27
C SER A 100 38.67 -5.12 -57.53
N LYS A 101 38.23 -4.08 -58.26
CA LYS A 101 37.60 -2.91 -57.64
C LYS A 101 36.31 -3.26 -56.90
N GLN A 102 35.46 -4.12 -57.48
CA GLN A 102 34.24 -4.59 -56.83
C GLN A 102 34.56 -5.40 -55.56
N GLN A 103 35.57 -6.28 -55.59
CA GLN A 103 36.02 -7.01 -54.41
C GLN A 103 36.54 -6.09 -53.31
N LEU A 104 37.34 -5.08 -53.64
CA LEU A 104 37.82 -4.08 -52.69
C LEU A 104 36.66 -3.28 -52.07
N GLN A 105 35.64 -2.95 -52.86
CA GLN A 105 34.45 -2.27 -52.35
C GLN A 105 33.67 -3.16 -51.39
N THR A 106 33.48 -4.45 -51.71
CA THR A 106 32.84 -5.41 -50.81
C THR A 106 33.62 -5.60 -49.50
N LEU A 107 34.95 -5.69 -49.57
CA LEU A 107 35.80 -5.77 -48.38
C LEU A 107 35.69 -4.52 -47.52
N LYS A 108 35.65 -3.33 -48.13
CA LYS A 108 35.46 -2.08 -47.39
C LYS A 108 34.08 -2.03 -46.70
N MET A 109 33.01 -2.43 -47.39
CA MET A 109 31.68 -2.51 -46.78
C MET A 109 31.67 -3.49 -45.61
N TRP A 110 32.33 -4.64 -45.73
CA TRP A 110 32.42 -5.61 -44.63
C TRP A 110 33.25 -5.08 -43.46
N GLN A 111 34.34 -4.36 -43.72
CA GLN A 111 35.12 -3.67 -42.69
C GLN A 111 34.29 -2.62 -41.94
N ASP A 112 33.54 -1.80 -42.67
CA ASP A 112 32.68 -0.78 -42.09
C ASP A 112 31.57 -1.41 -41.23
N GLU A 113 30.96 -2.50 -41.70
CA GLU A 113 29.95 -3.24 -40.94
C GLU A 113 30.54 -3.91 -39.69
N MET A 114 31.73 -4.50 -39.78
CA MET A 114 32.42 -5.06 -38.62
C MET A 114 32.75 -4.00 -37.58
N LEU A 115 33.23 -2.82 -38.01
CA LEU A 115 33.46 -1.69 -37.10
C LEU A 115 32.17 -1.23 -36.43
N LYS A 116 31.06 -1.16 -37.18
CA LYS A 116 29.76 -0.78 -36.65
C LYS A 116 29.26 -1.79 -35.60
N VAL A 117 29.32 -3.08 -35.90
CA VAL A 117 28.95 -4.16 -34.95
C VAL A 117 29.83 -4.13 -33.70
N HIS A 118 31.13 -3.88 -33.84
CA HIS A 118 32.01 -3.72 -32.68
C HIS A 118 31.63 -2.50 -31.82
N GLN A 119 31.27 -1.37 -32.43
CA GLN A 119 30.82 -0.18 -31.72
C GLN A 119 29.50 -0.40 -31.00
N THR A 120 28.53 -1.09 -31.62
CA THR A 120 27.25 -1.40 -30.98
C THR A 120 27.43 -2.32 -29.79
N HIS A 121 28.16 -3.43 -29.95
CA HIS A 121 28.45 -4.33 -28.82
C HIS A 121 29.18 -3.60 -27.69
N LYS A 122 30.16 -2.75 -28.00
CA LYS A 122 30.88 -1.95 -26.99
C LYS A 122 29.92 -1.03 -26.21
N ALA A 123 28.98 -0.39 -26.90
CA ALA A 123 27.97 0.44 -26.25
C ALA A 123 27.02 -0.38 -25.36
N GLU A 124 26.52 -1.52 -25.85
CA GLU A 124 25.65 -2.43 -25.10
C GLU A 124 26.35 -3.00 -23.85
N PHE A 125 27.64 -3.31 -23.95
CA PHE A 125 28.44 -3.75 -22.79
C PHE A 125 28.57 -2.65 -21.74
N GLU A 126 28.82 -1.40 -22.13
CA GLU A 126 28.89 -0.29 -21.17
C GLU A 126 27.52 0.00 -20.53
N GLU A 127 26.43 -0.09 -21.28
CA GLU A 127 25.07 0.04 -20.75
C GLU A 127 24.77 -1.07 -19.74
N THR A 128 25.05 -2.33 -20.10
CA THR A 128 24.86 -3.48 -19.20
C THR A 128 25.70 -3.33 -17.93
N LYS A 129 26.95 -2.87 -18.05
CA LYS A 129 27.83 -2.62 -16.92
C LYS A 129 27.35 -1.46 -16.04
N ALA A 130 26.75 -0.42 -16.61
CA ALA A 130 26.13 0.66 -15.86
C ALA A 130 24.88 0.16 -15.12
N TYR A 131 24.06 -0.67 -15.77
CA TYR A 131 22.88 -1.28 -15.17
C TYR A 131 23.23 -2.19 -13.99
N ILE A 132 24.25 -3.05 -14.13
CA ILE A 132 24.76 -3.89 -13.04
C ILE A 132 25.25 -3.02 -11.87
N ARG A 133 25.97 -1.92 -12.15
CA ARG A 133 26.41 -0.97 -11.11
C ARG A 133 25.23 -0.33 -10.36
N LYS A 134 24.14 -0.01 -11.08
CA LYS A 134 22.92 0.53 -10.46
C LYS A 134 22.25 -0.51 -9.56
N LEU A 135 22.02 -1.72 -10.07
CA LEU A 135 21.40 -2.80 -9.30
C LEU A 135 22.22 -3.21 -8.08
N THR A 136 23.55 -3.18 -8.17
CA THR A 136 24.42 -3.49 -7.02
C THR A 136 24.37 -2.41 -5.95
N LEU A 137 24.23 -1.13 -6.34
CA LEU A 137 24.03 -0.03 -5.39
C LEU A 137 22.66 -0.14 -4.70
N GLU A 138 21.58 -0.33 -5.48
CA GLU A 138 20.23 -0.51 -4.94
C GLU A 138 20.16 -1.72 -3.99
N ASN A 139 20.78 -2.85 -4.36
CA ASN A 139 20.87 -4.01 -3.48
C ASN A 139 21.64 -3.73 -2.18
N LYS A 140 22.67 -2.88 -2.22
CA LYS A 140 23.42 -2.48 -1.03
C LYS A 140 22.56 -1.60 -0.11
N GLU A 141 21.83 -0.65 -0.67
CA GLU A 141 20.91 0.24 0.07
C GLU A 141 19.74 -0.53 0.67
N LEU A 142 19.14 -1.45 -0.09
CA LEU A 142 18.08 -2.33 0.40
C LEU A 142 18.57 -3.24 1.53
N LYS A 143 19.77 -3.80 1.41
CA LYS A 143 20.40 -4.58 2.50
C LYS A 143 20.65 -3.73 3.74
N GLN A 144 21.10 -2.49 3.58
CA GLN A 144 21.29 -1.58 4.70
C GLN A 144 19.95 -1.26 5.39
N THR A 145 18.94 -0.91 4.61
CA THR A 145 17.58 -0.63 5.12
C THR A 145 16.99 -1.85 5.85
N LEU A 146 17.17 -3.06 5.30
CA LEU A 146 16.77 -4.30 5.95
C LEU A 146 17.55 -4.57 7.25
N SER A 147 18.81 -4.15 7.34
CA SER A 147 19.61 -4.27 8.57
C SER A 147 19.24 -3.26 9.66
N GLU A 148 18.63 -2.14 9.28
CA GLU A 148 18.15 -1.10 10.20
C GLU A 148 16.78 -1.45 10.78
N LYS A 149 15.94 -2.15 10.00
CA LYS A 149 14.62 -2.63 10.42
C LYS A 149 14.59 -3.39 11.77
N PRO A 150 15.47 -4.37 12.07
CA PRO A 150 15.45 -5.06 13.37
C PRO A 150 15.78 -4.14 14.56
N LYS A 151 16.50 -3.03 14.34
CA LYS A 151 16.75 -2.04 15.42
C LYS A 151 15.49 -1.23 15.71
N ILE A 152 14.77 -0.83 14.66
CA ILE A 152 13.48 -0.13 14.78
C ILE A 152 12.44 -1.04 15.45
N ASP A 153 12.39 -2.31 15.06
CA ASP A 153 11.47 -3.29 15.67
C ASP A 153 11.81 -3.52 17.15
N SER A 154 13.10 -3.61 17.51
CA SER A 154 13.58 -3.67 18.90
C SER A 154 13.18 -2.43 19.72
N GLU A 155 13.39 -1.23 19.17
CA GLU A 155 13.02 0.03 19.84
C GLU A 155 11.49 0.17 20.00
N ALA A 156 10.72 -0.28 19.01
CA ALA A 156 9.27 -0.30 19.07
C ALA A 156 8.75 -1.29 20.12
N GLU A 157 9.34 -2.48 20.22
CA GLU A 157 9.01 -3.46 21.27
C GLU A 157 9.34 -2.91 22.67
N GLU A 158 10.48 -2.25 22.84
CA GLU A 158 10.86 -1.63 24.11
C GLU A 158 9.88 -0.52 24.50
N LEU A 159 9.52 0.37 23.57
CA LEU A 159 8.55 1.43 23.82
C LEU A 159 7.16 0.87 24.15
N ASN A 160 6.72 -0.15 23.42
CA ASN A 160 5.42 -0.80 23.66
C ASN A 160 5.40 -1.49 25.05
N SER A 161 6.51 -2.08 25.48
CA SER A 161 6.64 -2.63 26.83
C SER A 161 6.51 -1.54 27.90
N LYS A 162 7.14 -0.38 27.71
CA LYS A 162 7.05 0.77 28.63
C LYS A 162 5.62 1.32 28.70
N ILE A 163 4.98 1.53 27.56
CA ILE A 163 3.57 1.97 27.49
C ILE A 163 2.66 1.00 28.22
N LYS A 164 2.82 -0.31 27.98
CA LYS A 164 2.03 -1.35 28.66
C LYS A 164 2.21 -1.30 30.18
N THR A 165 3.44 -1.14 30.66
CA THR A 165 3.68 -1.04 32.12
C THR A 165 3.06 0.21 32.73
N ALA A 166 3.13 1.35 32.06
CA ALA A 166 2.52 2.61 32.52
C ALA A 166 0.98 2.50 32.57
N LEU A 167 0.36 1.95 31.52
CA LEU A 167 -1.08 1.70 31.48
C LEU A 167 -1.54 0.72 32.56
N MET A 168 -0.75 -0.30 32.87
CA MET A 168 -1.08 -1.23 33.96
C MET A 168 -1.01 -0.55 35.32
N ALA A 169 -0.03 0.33 35.55
CA ALA A 169 0.08 1.10 36.79
C ALA A 169 -1.10 2.08 36.96
N GLU A 170 -1.46 2.81 35.90
CA GLU A 170 -2.59 3.74 35.93
C GLU A 170 -3.93 3.03 36.15
N ASN A 171 -4.13 1.87 35.52
CA ASN A 171 -5.34 1.06 35.75
C ASN A 171 -5.45 0.56 37.19
N GLU A 172 -4.33 0.18 37.82
CA GLU A 172 -4.34 -0.21 39.23
C GLU A 172 -4.64 0.99 40.15
N ASP A 173 -4.11 2.17 39.86
CA ASP A 173 -4.44 3.39 40.63
C ASP A 173 -5.90 3.81 40.46
N LEU A 174 -6.44 3.76 39.24
CA LEU A 174 -7.86 4.00 38.98
C LEU A 174 -8.74 2.99 39.73
N LYS A 175 -8.35 1.71 39.73
CA LYS A 175 -9.07 0.66 40.47
C LYS A 175 -9.06 0.90 41.97
N ARG A 176 -7.93 1.32 42.55
CA ARG A 176 -7.85 1.75 43.96
C ARG A 176 -8.75 2.95 44.23
N LYS A 177 -8.79 3.93 43.31
CA LYS A 177 -9.62 5.12 43.47
C LYS A 177 -11.11 4.79 43.42
N VAL A 178 -11.52 3.93 42.48
CA VAL A 178 -12.90 3.43 42.38
C VAL A 178 -13.29 2.66 43.64
N GLN A 179 -12.41 1.79 44.15
CA GLN A 179 -12.67 1.07 45.40
C GLN A 179 -12.86 2.03 46.58
N SER A 180 -11.98 3.03 46.72
CA SER A 180 -12.10 4.05 47.77
C SER A 180 -13.41 4.84 47.68
N LEU A 181 -13.83 5.22 46.47
CA LEU A 181 -15.11 5.91 46.27
C LEU A 181 -16.31 5.00 46.58
N SER A 182 -16.23 3.72 46.22
CA SER A 182 -17.25 2.73 46.55
C SER A 182 -17.41 2.56 48.07
N ASP A 183 -16.29 2.48 48.79
CA ASP A 183 -16.31 2.36 50.25
C ASP A 183 -16.89 3.62 50.92
N LEU A 184 -16.56 4.81 50.41
CA LEU A 184 -17.13 6.07 50.87
C LEU A 184 -18.64 6.16 50.59
N LEU A 185 -19.10 5.69 49.43
CA LEU A 185 -20.52 5.64 49.10
C LEU A 185 -21.27 4.70 50.06
N ALA A 186 -20.73 3.50 50.31
CA ALA A 186 -21.32 2.55 51.25
C ALA A 186 -21.40 3.13 52.68
N ALA A 187 -20.36 3.85 53.11
CA ALA A 187 -20.36 4.55 54.40
C ALA A 187 -21.41 5.68 54.44
N ALA A 188 -21.60 6.43 53.34
CA ALA A 188 -22.62 7.47 53.25
C ALA A 188 -24.04 6.87 53.31
N GLN A 189 -24.30 5.79 52.57
CA GLN A 189 -25.58 5.06 52.61
C GLN A 189 -25.88 4.53 54.01
N GLN A 190 -24.89 3.97 54.71
CA GLN A 190 -25.08 3.56 56.11
C GLN A 190 -25.42 4.74 57.04
N ARG A 191 -24.81 5.91 56.84
CA ARG A 191 -25.15 7.11 57.62
C ARG A 191 -26.58 7.57 57.36
N GLU A 192 -27.02 7.52 56.11
CA GLU A 192 -28.39 7.89 55.72
C GLU A 192 -29.44 6.93 56.33
N ILE A 193 -29.15 5.63 56.35
CA ILE A 193 -30.00 4.64 57.04
C ILE A 193 -30.08 4.93 58.54
N LYS A 194 -28.94 5.24 59.20
CA LYS A 194 -28.91 5.59 60.63
C LYS A 194 -29.68 6.89 60.93
N LEU A 195 -29.56 7.90 60.07
CA LEU A 195 -30.34 9.14 60.16
C LEU A 195 -31.84 8.88 60.02
N SER A 196 -32.24 8.00 59.09
CA SER A 196 -33.63 7.61 58.90
C SER A 196 -34.20 6.89 60.13
N GLN A 197 -33.41 6.02 60.78
CA GLN A 197 -33.78 5.38 62.04
C GLN A 197 -33.94 6.39 63.19
N LEU A 198 -33.06 7.40 63.28
CA LEU A 198 -33.19 8.47 64.27
C LEU A 198 -34.47 9.30 64.07
N HIS A 199 -34.95 9.46 62.84
CA HIS A 199 -36.18 10.20 62.55
C HIS A 199 -37.47 9.48 63.00
N LEU A 200 -37.41 8.17 63.28
CA LEU A 200 -38.53 7.39 63.83
C LEU A 200 -38.65 7.53 65.36
N LEU A 201 -37.54 7.84 66.05
CA LEU A 201 -37.48 7.93 67.51
C LEU A 201 -38.38 9.04 68.11
N PRO A 202 -38.55 10.24 67.49
CA PRO A 202 -39.48 11.26 67.97
C PRO A 202 -40.94 10.82 67.92
N ALA A 203 -41.33 10.00 66.94
CA ALA A 203 -42.70 9.48 66.84
C ALA A 203 -42.99 8.48 67.97
N GLU A 204 -42.03 7.58 68.25
CA GLU A 204 -42.09 6.66 69.39
C GLU A 204 -42.12 7.43 70.72
N LEU A 205 -41.25 8.43 70.89
CA LEU A 205 -41.21 9.29 72.08
C LEU A 205 -42.52 10.06 72.27
N SER A 206 -43.09 10.61 71.20
CA SER A 206 -44.38 11.31 71.23
C SER A 206 -45.53 10.37 71.61
N SER A 207 -45.51 9.12 71.13
CA SER A 207 -46.50 8.11 71.50
C SER A 207 -46.42 7.75 72.99
N LEU A 208 -45.19 7.63 73.51
CA LEU A 208 -44.94 7.35 74.93
C LEU A 208 -45.38 8.52 75.82
N VAL A 209 -45.01 9.75 75.45
CA VAL A 209 -45.45 10.97 76.15
C VAL A 209 -46.97 11.08 76.18
N SER A 210 -47.64 10.78 75.07
CA SER A 210 -49.11 10.74 75.01
C SER A 210 -49.70 9.69 75.97
N SER A 211 -49.11 8.49 76.01
CA SER A 211 -49.55 7.42 76.91
C SER A 211 -49.37 7.78 78.39
N LEU A 212 -48.23 8.36 78.76
CA LEU A 212 -47.91 8.79 80.11
C LEU A 212 -48.81 9.97 80.54
N SER A 213 -49.06 10.90 79.62
CA SER A 213 -49.99 12.02 79.86
C SER A 213 -51.40 11.51 80.17
N LYS A 214 -51.87 10.50 79.43
CA LYS A 214 -53.17 9.86 79.69
C LYS A 214 -53.21 9.12 81.03
N GLN A 215 -52.12 8.46 81.42
CA GLN A 215 -52.00 7.83 82.73
C GLN A 215 -52.02 8.85 83.86
N LEU A 216 -51.32 9.98 83.71
CA LEU A 216 -51.33 11.08 84.67
C LEU A 216 -52.75 11.66 84.83
N GLU A 217 -53.43 11.91 83.72
CA GLU A 217 -54.81 12.43 83.75
C GLU A 217 -55.77 11.48 84.49
N ASN A 218 -55.62 10.16 84.28
CA ASN A 218 -56.38 9.14 85.01
C ASN A 218 -56.08 9.16 86.51
N ALA A 219 -54.80 9.25 86.89
CA ALA A 219 -54.37 9.31 88.28
C ALA A 219 -54.87 10.60 88.98
N GLU A 220 -54.84 11.73 88.29
CA GLU A 220 -55.41 12.97 88.78
C GLU A 220 -56.93 12.88 88.99
N ARG A 221 -57.67 12.26 88.06
CA ARG A 221 -59.11 12.01 88.23
C ARG A 221 -59.39 11.12 89.44
N ALA A 222 -58.61 10.05 89.63
CA ALA A 222 -58.73 9.19 90.82
C ALA A 222 -58.46 9.96 92.11
N ARG A 223 -57.44 10.85 92.11
CA ARG A 223 -57.14 11.73 93.25
C ARG A 223 -58.28 12.70 93.57
N ARG A 224 -58.88 13.32 92.55
CA ARG A 224 -60.06 14.21 92.73
C ARG A 224 -61.23 13.44 93.34
N GLN A 225 -61.48 12.22 92.89
CA GLN A 225 -62.53 11.36 93.43
C GLN A 225 -62.30 11.02 94.91
N LEU A 226 -61.08 10.62 95.28
CA LEU A 226 -60.72 10.37 96.68
C LEU A 226 -60.86 11.62 97.57
N GLY A 227 -60.60 12.81 97.02
CA GLY A 227 -60.85 14.07 97.72
C GLY A 227 -62.33 14.26 98.07
N ILE A 228 -63.22 14.02 97.10
CA ILE A 228 -64.68 14.09 97.30
C ILE A 228 -65.14 13.06 98.34
N ASP A 229 -64.59 11.84 98.30
CA ASP A 229 -64.96 10.78 99.25
C ASP A 229 -64.48 11.11 100.69
N ASN A 230 -63.31 11.72 100.84
CA ASN A 230 -62.82 12.23 102.13
C ASN A 230 -63.71 13.34 102.70
N GLU A 231 -64.13 14.30 101.88
CA GLU A 231 -65.06 15.35 102.31
C GLU A 231 -66.39 14.77 102.78
N ARG A 232 -66.90 13.74 102.10
CA ARG A 232 -68.12 13.02 102.51
C ARG A 232 -67.96 12.29 103.84
N LEU A 233 -66.81 11.63 104.07
CA LEU A 233 -66.49 10.97 105.34
C LEU A 233 -66.37 11.98 106.49
N MET A 234 -65.68 13.11 106.26
CA MET A 234 -65.59 14.20 107.24
C MET A 234 -66.98 14.78 107.58
N ALA A 235 -67.84 14.94 106.59
CA ALA A 235 -69.22 15.38 106.80
C ALA A 235 -70.10 14.34 107.54
N GLN A 236 -69.78 13.04 107.44
CA GLN A 236 -70.44 11.98 108.21
C GLN A 236 -69.95 11.97 109.67
N GLN A 237 -68.66 12.16 109.89
CA GLN A 237 -68.05 12.24 111.22
C GLN A 237 -68.55 13.46 112.01
N THR A 238 -68.79 14.58 111.32
CA THR A 238 -69.36 15.81 111.90
C THR A 238 -70.83 15.64 112.33
N ARG A 239 -71.58 14.68 111.77
CA ARG A 239 -72.99 14.42 112.15
C ARG A 239 -73.15 13.50 113.36
N MET A 240 -72.10 12.82 113.79
CA MET A 240 -72.15 11.78 114.84
C MET A 240 -71.93 12.31 116.28
N HIS A 241 -71.69 13.61 116.50
CA HIS A 241 -71.47 14.16 117.84
C HIS A 241 -72.24 15.47 118.06
N GLN A 242 -73.28 15.40 118.91
CA GLN A 242 -73.87 16.52 119.65
C GLN A 242 -74.24 16.04 121.06
N GLN A 243 -73.62 16.58 122.12
CA GLN A 243 -74.26 16.98 123.40
C GLN A 243 -73.22 17.60 124.41
N PRO A 244 -73.65 18.43 125.39
CA PRO A 244 -72.87 19.55 125.95
C PRO A 244 -72.64 19.52 127.50
N LEU A 245 -71.87 20.52 128.00
CA LEU A 245 -71.75 21.13 129.37
C LEU A 245 -70.36 20.98 130.05
N PRO A 246 -69.96 21.86 131.03
CA PRO A 246 -70.10 23.33 131.15
C PRO A 246 -68.79 24.00 131.75
N PRO A 247 -68.75 25.17 132.45
CA PRO A 247 -67.93 26.31 132.01
C PRO A 247 -66.82 26.78 133.00
N SER A 248 -65.83 27.54 132.49
CA SER A 248 -65.30 28.81 133.08
C SER A 248 -63.81 29.10 132.75
N VAL A 249 -63.60 30.14 131.92
CA VAL A 249 -62.67 31.31 132.05
C VAL A 249 -61.14 31.18 131.86
N ALA A 250 -60.63 32.11 131.00
CA ALA A 250 -59.28 32.77 130.94
C ALA A 250 -58.06 31.90 130.54
N VAL A 251 -57.14 32.20 129.61
CA VAL A 251 -56.46 33.38 129.01
C VAL A 251 -54.93 33.09 129.05
N LEU A 252 -54.21 33.47 127.98
CA LEU A 252 -52.75 33.31 127.69
C LEU A 252 -52.33 31.88 127.29
N GLY A 253 -51.43 31.64 126.34
CA GLY A 253 -50.51 32.48 125.59
C GLY A 253 -49.48 31.52 124.95
N ASP A 254 -49.01 31.88 123.76
CA ASP A 254 -47.79 31.50 123.03
C ASP A 254 -47.15 30.11 123.18
N GLU A 255 -46.91 29.46 122.03
CA GLU A 255 -45.55 29.14 121.53
C GLU A 255 -45.68 28.28 120.25
N ILE A 256 -45.45 28.88 119.08
CA ILE A 256 -45.06 28.14 117.86
C ILE A 256 -43.66 28.62 117.51
N ASP A 257 -42.69 27.80 117.87
CA ASP A 257 -41.29 28.05 117.63
C ASP A 257 -40.90 27.61 116.22
N ASN A 258 -40.57 28.63 115.42
CA ASN A 258 -39.43 28.71 114.51
C ASN A 258 -39.03 27.49 113.66
N LYS A 259 -39.34 27.60 112.36
CA LYS A 259 -38.33 27.77 111.29
C LYS A 259 -39.03 28.13 109.98
N THR A 260 -39.22 29.43 109.74
CA THR A 260 -39.18 30.14 108.43
C THR A 260 -39.53 31.62 108.71
N ILE A 261 -38.76 32.28 109.59
CA ILE A 261 -38.81 33.73 109.79
C ILE A 261 -37.65 34.32 109.00
N GLN A 262 -37.83 34.49 107.70
CA GLN A 262 -36.95 35.32 106.86
C GLN A 262 -37.70 36.01 105.70
N PRO A 263 -38.74 35.43 105.07
CA PRO A 263 -39.50 36.16 104.05
C PRO A 263 -40.49 37.18 104.63
N MET A 264 -41.08 36.93 105.81
CA MET A 264 -42.20 37.74 106.33
C MET A 264 -41.75 39.12 106.83
N GLU A 265 -40.58 39.20 107.49
CA GLU A 265 -39.98 40.45 107.93
C GLU A 265 -39.48 41.29 106.74
N GLN A 266 -38.95 40.63 105.70
CA GLN A 266 -38.49 41.27 104.48
C GLN A 266 -39.66 41.79 103.64
N ILE A 267 -40.76 41.03 103.54
CA ILE A 267 -42.01 41.48 102.93
C ILE A 267 -42.58 42.68 103.68
N LYS A 268 -42.55 42.67 105.02
CA LYS A 268 -43.02 43.81 105.83
C LYS A 268 -42.16 45.05 105.58
N ARG A 269 -40.83 44.91 105.57
CA ARG A 269 -39.88 45.99 105.24
C ARG A 269 -40.04 46.50 103.81
N TYR A 270 -40.24 45.63 102.82
CA TYR A 270 -40.50 46.05 101.44
C TYR A 270 -41.87 46.71 101.30
N THR A 271 -42.88 46.28 102.05
CA THR A 271 -44.21 46.91 102.04
C THR A 271 -44.16 48.30 102.66
N GLU A 272 -43.44 48.45 103.78
CA GLU A 272 -43.19 49.75 104.42
C GLU A 272 -42.34 50.66 103.51
N TRP A 273 -41.30 50.12 102.86
CA TRP A 273 -40.47 50.86 101.92
C TRP A 273 -41.24 51.28 100.67
N LEU A 274 -42.09 50.42 100.12
CA LEU A 274 -42.98 50.75 99.01
C LEU A 274 -44.01 51.80 99.42
N GLN A 275 -44.57 51.74 100.63
CA GLN A 275 -45.45 52.79 101.14
C GLN A 275 -44.71 54.12 101.34
N HIS A 276 -43.46 54.08 101.81
CA HIS A 276 -42.62 55.27 101.89
C HIS A 276 -42.25 55.82 100.52
N MET A 277 -41.98 54.96 99.53
CA MET A 277 -41.72 55.34 98.14
C MET A 277 -42.94 55.96 97.47
N VAL A 278 -44.14 55.40 97.68
CA VAL A 278 -45.39 55.97 97.15
C VAL A 278 -45.69 57.31 97.81
N LYS A 279 -45.53 57.43 99.14
CA LYS A 279 -45.65 58.73 99.82
C LYS A 279 -44.61 59.72 99.34
N PHE A 280 -43.38 59.27 99.10
CA PHE A 280 -42.31 60.11 98.57
C PHE A 280 -42.62 60.55 97.13
N GLU A 281 -43.13 59.69 96.25
CA GLU A 281 -43.59 60.09 94.91
C GLU A 281 -44.77 61.06 94.98
N GLU A 282 -45.72 60.85 95.88
CA GLU A 282 -46.85 61.78 96.08
C GLU A 282 -46.35 63.14 96.61
N GLU A 283 -45.43 63.15 97.58
CA GLU A 283 -44.80 64.36 98.10
C GLU A 283 -43.90 65.04 97.06
N PHE A 284 -43.19 64.27 96.24
CA PHE A 284 -42.35 64.79 95.16
C PHE A 284 -43.17 65.29 93.98
N ALA A 285 -44.32 64.68 93.68
CA ALA A 285 -45.28 65.20 92.71
C ALA A 285 -45.97 66.47 93.23
N ARG A 286 -46.28 66.54 94.53
CA ARG A 286 -46.75 67.77 95.20
C ARG A 286 -45.67 68.85 95.22
N PHE A 287 -44.41 68.48 95.43
CA PHE A 287 -43.29 69.41 95.37
C PHE A 287 -42.99 69.83 93.93
N GLY A 288 -43.12 68.92 92.96
CA GLY A 288 -42.98 69.22 91.53
C GLY A 288 -44.07 70.18 91.05
N THR A 289 -45.33 69.94 91.42
CA THR A 289 -46.43 70.87 91.12
C THR A 289 -46.32 72.18 91.91
N SER A 290 -45.82 72.15 93.15
CA SER A 290 -45.54 73.35 93.94
C SER A 290 -44.37 74.16 93.37
N LEU A 291 -43.30 73.51 92.93
CA LEU A 291 -42.13 74.13 92.30
C LEU A 291 -42.48 74.65 90.91
N GLU A 292 -43.29 73.95 90.13
CA GLU A 292 -43.82 74.42 88.85
C GLU A 292 -44.75 75.62 89.06
N SER A 293 -45.57 75.62 90.14
CA SER A 293 -46.37 76.79 90.53
C SER A 293 -45.54 77.95 91.08
N PHE A 294 -44.43 77.68 91.77
CA PHE A 294 -43.52 78.68 92.33
C PHE A 294 -42.67 79.33 91.22
N VAL A 295 -42.26 78.55 90.22
CA VAL A 295 -41.60 79.05 89.00
C VAL A 295 -42.59 79.86 88.15
N ASP A 296 -43.86 79.43 88.02
CA ASP A 296 -44.93 80.20 87.37
C ASP A 296 -45.20 81.56 88.06
N VAL A 297 -44.96 81.68 89.36
CA VAL A 297 -45.19 82.91 90.15
C VAL A 297 -43.97 83.84 90.20
N ASN A 298 -42.74 83.29 90.22
CA ASN A 298 -41.51 84.10 90.42
C ASN A 298 -40.68 84.33 89.15
N THR A 299 -40.92 83.62 88.06
CA THR A 299 -40.42 84.01 86.74
C THR A 299 -41.61 84.51 85.96
N GLY A 300 -41.63 85.79 85.59
CA GLY A 300 -42.73 86.36 84.81
C GLY A 300 -43.07 85.46 83.63
N GLY A 301 -44.35 85.23 83.35
CA GLY A 301 -44.84 84.16 82.49
C GLY A 301 -44.18 84.02 81.11
N ASP A 302 -43.52 85.08 80.63
CA ASP A 302 -42.69 85.09 79.43
C ASP A 302 -41.51 84.10 79.47
N ALA A 303 -40.78 84.04 80.58
CA ALA A 303 -39.62 83.14 80.74
C ALA A 303 -40.03 81.65 80.85
N VAL A 304 -41.19 81.36 81.45
CA VAL A 304 -41.72 79.99 81.52
C VAL A 304 -42.20 79.51 80.16
N LEU A 305 -42.82 80.39 79.37
CA LEU A 305 -43.21 80.10 77.98
C LEU A 305 -41.97 79.85 77.11
N GLU A 306 -40.93 80.67 77.25
CA GLU A 306 -39.66 80.49 76.54
C GLU A 306 -38.99 79.14 76.90
N VAL A 307 -38.95 78.74 78.17
CA VAL A 307 -38.41 77.43 78.58
C VAL A 307 -39.25 76.28 78.03
N LYS A 308 -40.58 76.38 78.01
CA LYS A 308 -41.47 75.38 77.39
C LYS A 308 -41.24 75.29 75.88
N GLU A 309 -41.03 76.42 75.22
CA GLU A 309 -40.76 76.49 73.79
C GLU A 309 -39.36 75.95 73.43
N LEU A 310 -38.33 76.26 74.21
CA LEU A 310 -36.98 75.70 74.08
C LEU A 310 -36.97 74.18 74.29
N ARG A 311 -37.72 73.66 75.28
CA ARG A 311 -37.88 72.20 75.47
C ARG A 311 -38.54 71.55 74.25
N LYS A 312 -39.56 72.19 73.68
CA LYS A 312 -40.24 71.72 72.46
C LYS A 312 -39.29 71.72 71.26
N LEU A 313 -38.50 72.77 71.08
CA LEU A 313 -37.48 72.88 70.03
C LEU A 313 -36.36 71.85 70.21
N LEU A 314 -35.92 71.60 71.44
CA LEU A 314 -34.91 70.58 71.73
C LEU A 314 -35.43 69.17 71.42
N LEU A 315 -36.66 68.84 71.81
CA LEU A 315 -37.32 67.57 71.46
C LEU A 315 -37.48 67.43 69.94
N GLN A 316 -37.84 68.52 69.26
CA GLN A 316 -37.94 68.57 67.81
C GLN A 316 -36.57 68.34 67.15
N GLU A 317 -35.52 69.01 67.60
CA GLU A 317 -34.15 68.80 67.11
C GLU A 317 -33.62 67.40 67.41
N GLN A 318 -33.95 66.83 68.58
CA GLN A 318 -33.59 65.45 68.91
C GLN A 318 -34.29 64.46 67.97
N LYS A 319 -35.57 64.69 67.65
CA LYS A 319 -36.33 63.90 66.67
C LYS A 319 -35.73 64.03 65.27
N LEU A 320 -35.40 65.26 64.84
CA LEU A 320 -34.75 65.50 63.55
C LEU A 320 -33.35 64.89 63.49
N SER A 321 -32.59 64.92 64.59
CA SER A 321 -31.28 64.28 64.71
C SER A 321 -31.36 62.76 64.57
N LEU A 322 -32.37 62.12 65.20
CA LEU A 322 -32.63 60.69 65.03
C LEU A 322 -32.99 60.36 63.58
N SER A 323 -33.87 61.14 62.94
CA SER A 323 -34.23 60.95 61.53
C SER A 323 -33.02 61.15 60.59
N ARG A 324 -32.16 62.15 60.85
CA ARG A 324 -30.88 62.32 60.13
C ARG A 324 -29.93 61.14 60.33
N LYS A 325 -29.88 60.56 61.53
CA LYS A 325 -29.06 59.39 61.81
C LYS A 325 -29.57 58.12 61.10
N GLU A 326 -30.89 57.96 61.02
CA GLU A 326 -31.53 56.86 60.26
C GLU A 326 -31.21 56.96 58.77
N THR A 327 -31.41 58.13 58.15
CA THR A 327 -31.08 58.34 56.73
C THR A 327 -29.60 58.12 56.42
N VAL A 328 -28.68 58.56 57.29
CA VAL A 328 -27.25 58.25 57.16
C VAL A 328 -26.96 56.75 57.33
N GLY A 329 -27.69 56.07 58.21
CA GLY A 329 -27.61 54.62 58.39
C GLY A 329 -28.04 53.84 57.15
N GLU A 330 -29.14 54.25 56.51
CA GLU A 330 -29.63 53.69 55.25
C GLU A 330 -28.61 53.89 54.13
N ILE A 331 -28.10 55.12 53.96
CA ILE A 331 -27.08 55.44 52.95
C ILE A 331 -25.83 54.59 53.18
N ARG A 332 -25.39 54.41 54.43
CA ARG A 332 -24.25 53.55 54.77
C ARG A 332 -24.49 52.10 54.39
N GLN A 333 -25.70 51.56 54.62
CA GLN A 333 -26.06 50.21 54.19
C GLN A 333 -26.06 50.08 52.67
N TYR A 334 -26.60 51.06 51.94
CA TYR A 334 -26.54 51.09 50.48
C TYR A 334 -25.10 51.07 49.96
N PHE A 335 -24.22 51.91 50.51
CA PHE A 335 -22.80 51.90 50.14
C PHE A 335 -22.12 50.58 50.45
N GLN A 336 -22.42 49.97 51.60
CA GLN A 336 -21.83 48.71 52.00
C GLN A 336 -22.25 47.55 51.08
N ARG A 337 -23.52 47.54 50.65
CA ARG A 337 -24.03 46.60 49.66
C ARG A 337 -23.43 46.83 48.27
N LEU A 338 -23.34 48.09 47.86
CA LEU A 338 -22.70 48.44 46.59
C LEU A 338 -21.23 47.97 46.56
N LEU A 339 -20.50 48.13 47.67
CA LEU A 339 -19.12 47.67 47.77
C LEU A 339 -19.00 46.15 47.66
N SER A 340 -19.92 45.39 48.29
CA SER A 340 -19.93 43.93 48.15
C SER A 340 -20.24 43.51 46.73
N ASP A 341 -21.18 44.17 46.07
CA ASP A 341 -21.54 43.87 44.67
C ASP A 341 -20.36 44.16 43.74
N TYR A 342 -19.61 45.26 43.95
CA TYR A 342 -18.38 45.55 43.21
C TYR A 342 -17.28 44.52 43.47
N GLN A 343 -17.12 44.03 44.70
CA GLN A 343 -16.13 42.99 45.02
C GLN A 343 -16.44 41.67 44.31
N VAL A 344 -17.72 41.28 44.24
CA VAL A 344 -18.14 40.09 43.49
C VAL A 344 -17.89 40.29 42.00
N LEU A 345 -18.28 41.44 41.44
CA LEU A 345 -18.06 41.74 40.03
C LEU A 345 -16.56 41.72 39.65
N HIS A 346 -15.70 42.18 40.55
CA HIS A 346 -14.25 42.12 40.35
C HIS A 346 -13.75 40.68 40.31
N GLN A 347 -14.20 39.82 41.23
CA GLN A 347 -13.85 38.40 41.24
C GLN A 347 -14.36 37.70 39.97
N ASP A 348 -15.59 38.00 39.54
CA ASP A 348 -16.17 37.46 38.31
C ASP A 348 -15.36 37.91 37.09
N TRP A 349 -14.93 39.17 37.03
CA TRP A 349 -14.09 39.68 35.95
C TRP A 349 -12.71 39.01 35.91
N GLU A 350 -12.06 38.83 37.08
CA GLU A 350 -10.79 38.11 37.16
C GLU A 350 -10.92 36.65 36.73
N TRP A 351 -12.00 35.98 37.13
CA TRP A 351 -12.32 34.63 36.71
C TRP A 351 -12.52 34.55 35.19
N LEU A 352 -13.32 35.45 34.61
CA LEU A 352 -13.58 35.50 33.16
C LEU A 352 -12.28 35.72 32.37
N LYS A 353 -11.40 36.59 32.89
CA LYS A 353 -10.09 36.86 32.29
C LYS A 353 -9.18 35.63 32.31
N GLN A 354 -9.13 34.89 33.42
CA GLN A 354 -8.39 33.63 33.50
C GLN A 354 -8.98 32.57 32.57
N GLU A 355 -10.31 32.47 32.49
CA GLU A 355 -10.98 31.53 31.59
C GLU A 355 -10.68 31.85 30.12
N HIS A 356 -10.64 33.13 29.73
CA HIS A 356 -10.26 33.53 28.37
C HIS A 356 -8.81 33.16 28.05
N GLN A 357 -7.86 33.44 28.96
CA GLN A 357 -6.46 33.04 28.78
C GLN A 357 -6.30 31.51 28.70
N ALA A 358 -7.03 30.76 29.53
CA ALA A 358 -7.05 29.31 29.47
C ALA A 358 -7.62 28.82 28.12
N LYS A 359 -8.75 29.39 27.67
CA LYS A 359 -9.36 29.07 26.37
C LYS A 359 -8.45 29.41 25.19
N GLU A 360 -7.75 30.54 25.20
CA GLU A 360 -6.76 30.89 24.16
C GLU A 360 -5.60 29.89 24.13
N SER A 361 -5.07 29.51 25.29
CA SER A 361 -3.99 28.52 25.36
C SER A 361 -4.43 27.15 24.83
N VAL A 362 -5.64 26.70 25.17
CA VAL A 362 -6.23 25.44 24.70
C VAL A 362 -6.56 25.50 23.21
N SER A 363 -7.09 26.63 22.72
CA SER A 363 -7.38 26.83 21.29
C SER A 363 -6.10 26.76 20.46
N SER A 364 -5.02 27.40 20.93
CA SER A 364 -3.72 27.34 20.23
C SER A 364 -3.12 25.93 20.23
N ALA A 365 -3.25 25.18 21.34
CA ALA A 365 -2.81 23.80 21.41
C ALA A 365 -3.62 22.90 20.46
N ASN A 366 -4.95 23.06 20.44
CA ASN A 366 -5.82 22.31 19.52
C ASN A 366 -5.53 22.64 18.05
N GLU A 367 -5.27 23.91 17.70
CA GLU A 367 -4.86 24.28 16.33
C GLU A 367 -3.55 23.61 15.93
N THR A 368 -2.57 23.51 16.83
CA THR A 368 -1.32 22.81 16.54
C THR A 368 -1.51 21.32 16.35
N GLU A 369 -2.36 20.67 17.15
CA GLU A 369 -2.68 19.25 17.00
C GLU A 369 -3.47 18.99 15.71
N HIS A 370 -4.47 19.82 15.39
CA HIS A 370 -5.18 19.73 14.11
C HIS A 370 -4.25 19.91 12.92
N LYS A 371 -3.28 20.82 13.01
CA LYS A 371 -2.28 21.02 11.96
C LYS A 371 -1.35 19.81 11.81
N LYS A 372 -0.89 19.21 12.91
CA LYS A 372 -0.10 17.97 12.88
C LYS A 372 -0.89 16.81 12.25
N VAL A 373 -2.16 16.66 12.60
CA VAL A 373 -3.03 15.62 12.03
C VAL A 373 -3.26 15.87 10.53
N ALA A 374 -3.45 17.12 10.12
CA ALA A 374 -3.57 17.49 8.71
C ALA A 374 -2.29 17.18 7.92
N GLU A 375 -1.12 17.54 8.46
CA GLU A 375 0.19 17.23 7.84
C GLU A 375 0.43 15.71 7.74
N GLN A 376 -0.01 14.93 8.75
CA GLN A 376 0.05 13.47 8.70
C GLN A 376 -0.89 12.89 7.63
N LEU A 377 -2.11 13.43 7.50
CA LEU A 377 -3.05 13.04 6.45
C LEU A 377 -2.48 13.33 5.07
N ASP A 378 -1.94 14.53 4.84
CA ASP A 378 -1.33 14.91 3.57
C ASP A 378 -0.15 14.00 3.22
N ARG A 379 0.70 13.67 4.20
CA ARG A 379 1.80 12.72 4.02
C ARG A 379 1.31 11.33 3.64
N LEU A 380 0.32 10.80 4.36
CA LEU A 380 -0.25 9.48 4.07
C LEU A 380 -0.94 9.46 2.71
N THR A 381 -1.67 10.52 2.35
CA THR A 381 -2.31 10.66 1.04
C THR A 381 -1.26 10.70 -0.08
N ALA A 382 -0.15 11.44 0.09
CA ALA A 382 0.94 11.45 -0.89
C ALA A 382 1.59 10.06 -1.07
N GLN A 383 1.85 9.34 0.02
CA GLN A 383 2.36 7.96 -0.05
C GLN A 383 1.38 7.00 -0.73
N LEU A 384 0.08 7.17 -0.47
CA LEU A 384 -0.95 6.35 -1.11
C LEU A 384 -1.00 6.61 -2.63
N MET A 385 -0.88 7.87 -3.05
CA MET A 385 -0.83 8.24 -4.47
C MET A 385 0.41 7.66 -5.15
N GLU A 386 1.60 7.80 -4.54
CA GLU A 386 2.84 7.22 -5.06
C GLU A 386 2.71 5.70 -5.25
N LYS A 387 2.22 5.00 -4.22
CA LYS A 387 2.02 3.54 -4.29
C LYS A 387 0.97 3.15 -5.32
N THR A 388 -0.08 3.96 -5.49
CA THR A 388 -1.11 3.72 -6.53
C THR A 388 -0.52 3.89 -7.93
N GLU A 389 0.36 4.87 -8.14
CA GLU A 389 1.03 5.09 -9.41
C GLU A 389 2.04 3.98 -9.72
N GLU A 390 2.77 3.50 -8.71
CA GLU A 390 3.68 2.35 -8.80
C GLU A 390 2.92 1.07 -9.17
N VAL A 391 1.78 0.81 -8.51
CA VAL A 391 0.90 -0.32 -8.86
C VAL A 391 0.40 -0.19 -10.29
N SER A 392 0.00 1.00 -10.73
CA SER A 392 -0.46 1.24 -12.09
C SER A 392 0.64 0.95 -13.12
N ARG A 393 1.89 1.37 -12.87
CA ARG A 393 3.05 1.05 -13.72
C ARG A 393 3.31 -0.46 -13.78
N ASN A 394 3.25 -1.14 -12.64
CA ASN A 394 3.42 -2.59 -12.58
C ASN A 394 2.29 -3.32 -13.33
N GLN A 395 1.05 -2.82 -13.25
CA GLN A 395 -0.09 -3.35 -13.99
C GLN A 395 0.13 -3.26 -15.51
N GLU A 396 0.65 -2.12 -15.99
CA GLU A 396 0.97 -1.90 -17.39
C GLU A 396 2.11 -2.81 -17.87
N LEU A 397 3.14 -3.01 -17.05
CA LEU A 397 4.22 -3.95 -17.35
C LEU A 397 3.71 -5.40 -17.41
N ILE A 398 2.86 -5.81 -16.46
CA ILE A 398 2.22 -7.13 -16.47
C ILE A 398 1.40 -7.32 -17.75
N LYS A 399 0.68 -6.28 -18.19
CA LYS A 399 -0.08 -6.33 -19.44
C LYS A 399 0.83 -6.54 -20.64
N LYS A 400 1.94 -5.79 -20.75
CA LYS A 400 2.95 -5.97 -21.81
C LYS A 400 3.55 -7.37 -21.81
N LEU A 401 3.97 -7.86 -20.63
CA LEU A 401 4.53 -9.20 -20.50
C LEU A 401 3.53 -10.30 -20.92
N LYS A 402 2.23 -10.11 -20.66
CA LYS A 402 1.19 -11.02 -21.14
C LYS A 402 1.02 -10.97 -22.65
N GLU A 403 1.08 -9.79 -23.26
CA GLU A 403 1.04 -9.63 -24.71
C GLU A 403 2.25 -10.27 -25.39
N ASP A 404 3.45 -10.10 -24.83
CA ASP A 404 4.67 -10.72 -25.34
C ASP A 404 4.66 -12.25 -25.17
N LEU A 405 4.14 -12.75 -24.04
CA LEU A 405 3.92 -14.19 -23.85
C LEU A 405 2.95 -14.77 -24.88
N ALA A 406 1.88 -14.04 -25.22
CA ALA A 406 0.94 -14.48 -26.23
C ALA A 406 1.59 -14.55 -27.62
N LYS A 407 2.43 -13.56 -27.98
CA LYS A 407 3.20 -13.59 -29.24
C LYS A 407 4.22 -14.73 -29.27
N LEU A 408 4.99 -14.91 -28.19
CA LEU A 408 5.94 -16.02 -28.11
C LEU A 408 5.24 -17.38 -28.20
N GLN A 409 4.00 -17.48 -27.72
CA GLN A 409 3.20 -18.69 -27.86
C GLN A 409 2.78 -18.94 -29.31
N THR A 410 2.39 -17.91 -30.08
CA THR A 410 2.10 -18.06 -31.51
C THR A 410 3.36 -18.43 -32.31
N ASP A 411 4.49 -17.80 -32.01
CA ASP A 411 5.77 -18.10 -32.68
C ASP A 411 6.21 -19.53 -32.37
N LYS A 412 5.97 -20.01 -31.14
CA LYS A 412 6.23 -21.40 -30.76
C LYS A 412 5.38 -22.38 -31.58
N GLU A 413 4.09 -22.10 -31.74
CA GLU A 413 3.19 -22.92 -32.58
C GLU A 413 3.67 -22.97 -34.05
N GLU A 414 4.15 -21.84 -34.59
CA GLU A 414 4.74 -21.78 -35.93
C GLU A 414 6.02 -22.62 -36.05
N ILE A 415 6.93 -22.54 -35.07
CA ILE A 415 8.16 -23.33 -35.04
C ILE A 415 7.84 -24.83 -34.99
N GLU A 416 6.82 -25.25 -34.23
CA GLU A 416 6.39 -26.66 -34.17
C GLU A 416 5.91 -27.16 -35.55
N VAL A 417 5.15 -26.34 -36.29
CA VAL A 417 4.70 -26.66 -37.65
C VAL A 417 5.87 -26.74 -38.63
N LEU A 418 6.78 -25.76 -38.62
CA LEU A 418 7.96 -25.76 -39.49
C LEU A 418 8.89 -26.94 -39.19
N THR A 419 9.03 -27.31 -37.92
CA THR A 419 9.80 -28.48 -37.50
C THR A 419 9.18 -29.77 -38.02
N ALA A 420 7.85 -29.90 -37.95
CA ALA A 420 7.15 -31.04 -38.54
C ALA A 420 7.32 -31.09 -40.06
N GLN A 421 7.22 -29.95 -40.76
CA GLN A 421 7.44 -29.85 -42.20
C GLN A 421 8.86 -30.28 -42.60
N ALA A 422 9.89 -29.80 -41.88
CA ALA A 422 11.27 -30.19 -42.12
C ALA A 422 11.49 -31.70 -41.90
N SER A 423 10.83 -32.29 -40.90
CA SER A 423 10.87 -33.73 -40.66
C SER A 423 10.22 -34.54 -41.78
N ILE A 424 9.10 -34.06 -42.33
CA ILE A 424 8.41 -34.71 -43.46
C ILE A 424 9.31 -34.66 -44.70
N TYR A 425 9.85 -33.49 -45.06
CA TYR A 425 10.75 -33.38 -46.20
C TYR A 425 12.02 -34.21 -46.06
N LYS A 426 12.57 -34.31 -44.85
CA LYS A 426 13.69 -35.21 -44.58
C LYS A 426 13.31 -36.66 -44.84
N ALA A 427 12.16 -37.12 -44.34
CA ALA A 427 11.68 -38.48 -44.56
C ALA A 427 11.41 -38.76 -46.05
N ASP A 428 10.77 -37.82 -46.76
CA ASP A 428 10.52 -37.92 -48.21
C ASP A 428 11.83 -38.00 -49.00
N PHE A 429 12.82 -37.17 -48.64
CA PHE A 429 14.14 -37.19 -49.26
C PHE A 429 14.86 -38.53 -49.02
N GLU A 430 14.81 -39.06 -47.79
CA GLU A 430 15.40 -40.35 -47.46
C GLU A 430 14.71 -41.51 -48.21
N ALA A 431 13.38 -41.46 -48.34
CA ALA A 431 12.61 -42.42 -49.11
C ALA A 431 12.96 -42.37 -50.60
N GLU A 432 13.02 -41.17 -51.19
CA GLU A 432 13.41 -40.96 -52.59
C GLU A 432 14.85 -41.45 -52.83
N ARG A 433 15.78 -41.13 -51.92
CA ARG A 433 17.16 -41.61 -51.98
C ARG A 433 17.21 -43.14 -51.98
N LYS A 434 16.49 -43.80 -51.07
CA LYS A 434 16.45 -45.26 -50.98
C LYS A 434 15.88 -45.88 -52.26
N SER A 435 14.75 -45.36 -52.76
CA SER A 435 14.16 -45.78 -54.03
C SER A 435 15.15 -45.65 -55.19
N ARG A 436 15.89 -44.54 -55.23
CA ARG A 436 16.91 -44.30 -56.26
C ARG A 436 18.11 -45.25 -56.14
N GLU A 437 18.57 -45.55 -54.93
CA GLU A 437 19.61 -46.55 -54.69
C GLU A 437 19.16 -47.95 -55.15
N GLU A 438 17.91 -48.33 -54.87
CA GLU A 438 17.30 -49.58 -55.36
C GLU A 438 17.24 -49.62 -56.90
N LEU A 439 16.76 -48.55 -57.55
CA LEU A 439 16.72 -48.45 -59.02
C LEU A 439 18.10 -48.52 -59.66
N VAL A 440 19.12 -47.88 -59.05
CA VAL A 440 20.50 -47.97 -59.54
C VAL A 440 21.04 -49.39 -59.39
N SER A 441 20.75 -50.07 -58.27
CA SER A 441 21.16 -51.46 -58.08
C SER A 441 20.52 -52.40 -59.10
N GLU A 442 19.24 -52.21 -59.41
CA GLU A 442 18.49 -52.98 -60.40
C GLU A 442 18.96 -52.68 -61.83
N LYS A 443 19.24 -51.40 -62.13
CA LYS A 443 19.85 -50.99 -63.40
C LYS A 443 21.18 -51.71 -63.61
N ASN A 444 22.05 -51.70 -62.60
CA ASN A 444 23.36 -52.38 -62.69
C ASN A 444 23.21 -53.89 -62.88
N ARG A 445 22.22 -54.52 -62.23
CA ARG A 445 21.88 -55.94 -62.42
C ARG A 445 21.50 -56.22 -63.87
N ILE A 446 20.57 -55.44 -64.43
CA ILE A 446 20.11 -55.59 -65.82
C ILE A 446 21.26 -55.32 -66.81
N GLU A 447 22.10 -54.31 -66.58
CA GLU A 447 23.26 -54.02 -67.42
C GLU A 447 24.26 -55.18 -67.45
N GLU A 448 24.49 -55.85 -66.31
CA GLU A 448 25.35 -57.03 -66.24
C GLU A 448 24.72 -58.24 -66.95
N GLU A 449 23.42 -58.50 -66.75
CA GLU A 449 22.69 -59.54 -67.48
C GLU A 449 22.74 -59.31 -69.00
N HIS A 450 22.55 -58.06 -69.44
CA HIS A 450 22.66 -57.68 -70.84
C HIS A 450 24.08 -57.88 -71.39
N ARG A 451 25.12 -57.54 -70.61
CA ARG A 451 26.53 -57.79 -70.98
C ARG A 451 26.83 -59.28 -71.15
N LEU A 452 26.31 -60.11 -70.26
CA LEU A 452 26.43 -61.56 -70.35
C LEU A 452 25.73 -62.10 -71.60
N LEU A 453 24.51 -61.63 -71.90
CA LEU A 453 23.76 -62.01 -73.10
C LEU A 453 24.48 -61.58 -74.39
N ILE A 454 25.02 -60.36 -74.45
CA ILE A 454 25.85 -59.92 -75.59
C ILE A 454 27.03 -60.87 -75.78
N THR A 455 27.71 -61.22 -74.69
CA THR A 455 28.88 -62.11 -74.75
C THR A 455 28.49 -63.49 -75.28
N ARG A 456 27.37 -64.06 -74.81
CA ARG A 456 26.83 -65.33 -75.31
C ARG A 456 26.41 -65.25 -76.78
N ASN A 457 25.75 -64.16 -77.19
CA ASN A 457 25.33 -63.97 -78.57
C ASN A 457 26.54 -63.86 -79.51
N LYS A 458 27.57 -63.10 -79.12
CA LYS A 458 28.86 -63.05 -79.82
C LYS A 458 29.51 -64.43 -79.94
N GLN A 459 29.52 -65.22 -78.87
CA GLN A 459 30.04 -66.60 -78.91
C GLN A 459 29.25 -67.48 -79.89
N LEU A 460 27.92 -67.40 -79.90
CA LEU A 460 27.07 -68.14 -80.85
C LEU A 460 27.29 -67.69 -82.29
N ILE A 461 27.42 -66.40 -82.55
CA ILE A 461 27.78 -65.87 -83.88
C ILE A 461 29.13 -66.44 -84.31
N THR A 462 30.14 -66.41 -83.45
CA THR A 462 31.47 -66.98 -83.75
C THR A 462 31.39 -68.48 -84.06
N GLN A 463 30.55 -69.23 -83.33
CA GLN A 463 30.32 -70.66 -83.61
C GLN A 463 29.62 -70.89 -84.96
N LEU A 464 28.61 -70.07 -85.30
CA LEU A 464 27.93 -70.11 -86.59
C LEU A 464 28.88 -69.74 -87.74
N GLU A 465 29.72 -68.72 -87.56
CA GLU A 465 30.77 -68.33 -88.51
C GLU A 465 31.77 -69.46 -88.71
N ALA A 466 32.25 -70.12 -87.64
CA ALA A 466 33.12 -71.29 -87.75
C ALA A 466 32.44 -72.48 -88.47
N MET A 467 31.13 -72.68 -88.27
CA MET A 467 30.35 -73.68 -89.01
C MET A 467 30.15 -73.30 -90.49
N HIS A 468 29.95 -72.02 -90.79
CA HIS A 468 29.89 -71.49 -92.14
C HIS A 468 31.25 -71.57 -92.84
N GLU A 469 32.37 -71.31 -92.16
CA GLU A 469 33.71 -71.50 -92.69
C GLU A 469 34.00 -72.98 -93.02
N ASN A 470 33.52 -73.92 -92.18
CA ASN A 470 33.58 -75.35 -92.48
C ASN A 470 32.66 -75.78 -93.64
N THR A 471 31.60 -75.01 -93.93
CA THR A 471 30.66 -75.26 -95.04
C THR A 471 31.08 -74.54 -96.33
N ALA A 472 31.87 -73.47 -96.23
CA ALA A 472 32.35 -72.62 -97.32
C ALA A 472 33.62 -73.15 -98.02
N GLY A 473 33.96 -74.44 -97.83
CA GLY A 473 34.92 -75.18 -98.65
C GLY A 473 34.40 -75.55 -100.05
N SER A 474 33.18 -75.15 -100.42
CA SER A 474 32.61 -75.43 -101.74
C SER A 474 31.80 -74.23 -102.27
N ALA A 475 32.18 -73.74 -103.46
CA ALA A 475 31.52 -72.73 -104.31
C ALA A 475 31.97 -71.24 -104.24
N ASN A 476 33.14 -70.98 -104.81
CA ASN A 476 33.50 -70.02 -105.87
C ASN A 476 32.52 -68.85 -106.28
N ARG A 477 33.01 -67.60 -106.09
CA ARG A 477 33.25 -66.51 -107.09
C ARG A 477 32.07 -65.81 -107.82
N GLN A 478 31.96 -64.48 -107.64
CA GLN A 478 32.19 -63.40 -108.65
C GLN A 478 31.75 -62.01 -108.10
N GLN A 479 32.44 -60.94 -108.52
CA GLN A 479 32.18 -59.51 -108.19
C GLN A 479 31.33 -58.78 -109.29
N PRO A 480 31.22 -57.42 -109.33
CA PRO A 480 30.09 -56.49 -109.06
C PRO A 480 29.54 -55.88 -110.40
N PRO A 481 28.90 -54.67 -110.58
CA PRO A 481 28.50 -53.55 -109.69
C PRO A 481 27.14 -52.81 -110.02
N THR A 482 26.90 -51.69 -109.31
CA THR A 482 26.09 -50.47 -109.66
C THR A 482 24.54 -50.43 -109.76
N ARG A 483 24.00 -49.43 -109.03
CA ARG A 483 22.96 -48.42 -109.36
C ARG A 483 21.43 -48.69 -109.22
N SER A 484 20.87 -47.88 -108.30
CA SER A 484 19.63 -47.07 -108.35
C SER A 484 18.22 -47.70 -108.36
N SER A 485 17.47 -47.26 -107.34
CA SER A 485 16.10 -46.72 -107.33
C SER A 485 14.86 -47.60 -107.54
N SER A 486 13.90 -47.39 -106.62
CA SER A 486 12.44 -47.47 -106.76
C SER A 486 11.84 -48.84 -107.05
N SER A 487 10.67 -49.24 -106.58
CA SER A 487 9.62 -48.75 -105.69
C SER A 487 8.53 -49.83 -105.76
N SER A 488 7.70 -49.95 -104.71
CA SER A 488 6.32 -50.48 -104.75
C SER A 488 6.15 -51.96 -105.18
N SER A 489 5.27 -52.79 -104.65
CA SER A 489 4.27 -52.75 -103.58
C SER A 489 3.54 -54.10 -103.67
N SER A 490 2.78 -54.41 -102.63
CA SER A 490 1.66 -55.38 -102.61
C SER A 490 2.06 -56.84 -102.36
N GLN A 491 1.38 -57.63 -101.53
CA GLN A 491 0.21 -57.44 -100.65
C GLN A 491 0.09 -58.71 -99.78
N ASP A 492 -0.37 -58.53 -98.52
CA ASP A 492 -1.32 -59.36 -97.73
C ASP A 492 -1.07 -60.89 -97.49
N ALA A 493 -1.36 -61.53 -96.34
CA ALA A 493 -2.24 -61.19 -95.20
C ALA A 493 -1.93 -62.01 -93.92
N SER A 494 -2.45 -61.49 -92.79
CA SER A 494 -2.86 -62.17 -91.52
C SER A 494 -1.75 -62.70 -90.60
N ARG A 495 -1.75 -62.52 -89.27
CA ARG A 495 -2.81 -62.23 -88.29
C ARG A 495 -2.16 -61.88 -86.93
N GLN A 496 -2.85 -61.04 -86.14
CA GLN A 496 -2.78 -60.86 -84.67
C GLN A 496 -1.58 -60.09 -84.07
N GLY A 497 -1.91 -58.97 -83.42
CA GLY A 497 -1.01 -58.25 -82.50
C GLY A 497 -1.30 -56.76 -82.47
N SER A 498 -2.44 -56.37 -81.89
CA SER A 498 -2.81 -54.97 -81.67
C SER A 498 -1.80 -54.29 -80.75
N ALA A 499 -1.18 -53.22 -81.23
CA ALA A 499 -0.54 -52.21 -80.39
C ALA A 499 -0.85 -50.85 -81.02
N GLU A 500 -1.98 -50.28 -80.60
CA GLU A 500 -2.26 -48.87 -80.72
C GLU A 500 -1.05 -48.09 -80.20
N ARG A 501 -0.32 -47.47 -81.12
CA ARG A 501 0.64 -46.43 -80.76
C ARG A 501 -0.19 -45.21 -80.38
N ALA A 502 -0.62 -45.16 -79.13
CA ALA A 502 -1.17 -43.97 -78.52
C ALA A 502 -0.09 -42.88 -78.63
N ILE A 503 -0.23 -42.01 -79.63
CA ILE A 503 0.46 -40.71 -79.61
C ILE A 503 -0.07 -40.05 -78.33
N ALA A 504 0.78 -39.88 -77.32
CA ALA A 504 0.40 -39.22 -76.08
C ALA A 504 -0.14 -37.83 -76.44
N LYS A 505 -1.47 -37.68 -76.35
CA LYS A 505 -2.16 -36.42 -76.59
C LYS A 505 -2.08 -35.62 -75.30
N PHE A 506 -1.41 -34.49 -75.35
CA PHE A 506 -1.32 -33.58 -74.22
C PHE A 506 -2.56 -32.69 -74.19
N ILE A 507 -3.20 -32.58 -73.02
CA ILE A 507 -4.45 -31.84 -72.85
C ILE A 507 -4.16 -30.59 -72.03
N CYS A 508 -4.77 -29.47 -72.43
CA CYS A 508 -4.67 -28.22 -71.67
C CYS A 508 -5.24 -28.39 -70.25
N PRO A 509 -4.50 -28.05 -69.17
CA PRO A 509 -4.94 -28.22 -67.79
C PRO A 509 -6.05 -27.24 -67.35
N ASN A 510 -6.43 -26.27 -68.18
CA ASN A 510 -7.59 -25.41 -67.91
C ASN A 510 -8.90 -26.19 -68.13
N PRO A 511 -9.73 -26.39 -67.09
CA PRO A 511 -10.95 -27.21 -67.17
C PRO A 511 -12.01 -26.68 -68.15
N GLU A 512 -11.97 -25.41 -68.56
CA GLU A 512 -12.91 -24.86 -69.56
C GLU A 512 -12.42 -25.00 -71.02
N CYS A 513 -11.14 -25.28 -71.28
CA CYS A 513 -10.58 -25.28 -72.63
C CYS A 513 -10.42 -26.67 -73.26
N GLN A 514 -9.97 -27.66 -72.49
CA GLN A 514 -9.89 -29.11 -72.84
C GLN A 514 -9.40 -29.48 -74.27
N ARG A 515 -8.54 -28.65 -74.89
CA ARG A 515 -8.00 -28.93 -76.23
C ARG A 515 -6.85 -29.93 -76.19
N GLU A 516 -6.83 -30.85 -77.16
CA GLU A 516 -5.83 -31.89 -77.31
C GLU A 516 -4.73 -31.48 -78.30
N PHE A 517 -3.47 -31.74 -77.93
CA PHE A 517 -2.29 -31.43 -78.74
C PHE A 517 -1.40 -32.67 -78.90
N ALA A 518 -0.82 -32.83 -80.09
CA ALA A 518 -0.02 -34.01 -80.42
C ALA A 518 1.43 -33.95 -79.89
N THR A 519 1.90 -32.77 -79.46
CA THR A 519 3.26 -32.53 -78.95
C THR A 519 3.26 -31.46 -77.85
N ILE A 520 4.30 -31.40 -77.02
CA ILE A 520 4.42 -30.48 -75.88
C ILE A 520 4.59 -29.01 -76.31
N GLN A 521 5.33 -28.75 -77.38
CA GLN A 521 5.68 -27.37 -77.78
C GLN A 521 4.46 -26.49 -78.17
N PRO A 522 3.45 -27.01 -78.91
CA PRO A 522 2.20 -26.29 -79.17
C PRO A 522 1.29 -26.15 -77.93
N LEU A 523 1.38 -27.10 -76.98
CA LEU A 523 0.64 -27.03 -75.72
C LEU A 523 1.18 -25.90 -74.84
N GLU A 524 2.51 -25.78 -74.68
CA GLU A 524 3.12 -24.74 -73.86
C GLU A 524 2.73 -23.33 -74.33
N GLN A 525 2.81 -23.07 -75.64
CA GLN A 525 2.35 -21.81 -76.23
C GLN A 525 0.85 -21.56 -76.00
N HIS A 526 0.03 -22.60 -76.09
CA HIS A 526 -1.40 -22.49 -75.85
C HIS A 526 -1.72 -22.22 -74.37
N VAL A 527 -1.07 -22.90 -73.42
CA VAL A 527 -1.31 -22.77 -71.98
C VAL A 527 -0.96 -21.37 -71.47
N ILE A 528 0.12 -20.77 -71.99
CA ILE A 528 0.52 -19.39 -71.68
C ILE A 528 -0.62 -18.40 -72.04
N SER A 529 -1.17 -18.53 -73.26
CA SER A 529 -2.31 -17.71 -73.70
C SER A 529 -3.65 -18.05 -73.01
N CYS A 530 -3.86 -19.33 -72.67
CA CYS A 530 -5.14 -19.85 -72.17
C CYS A 530 -5.35 -19.58 -70.68
N LEU A 531 -4.27 -19.50 -69.91
CA LEU A 531 -4.30 -19.12 -68.49
C LEU A 531 -4.06 -17.61 -68.27
N LYS A 532 -3.93 -16.83 -69.35
CA LYS A 532 -3.59 -15.39 -69.33
C LYS A 532 -2.36 -15.09 -68.45
N LEU A 533 -1.29 -15.85 -68.67
CA LEU A 533 0.00 -15.67 -67.96
C LEU A 533 0.98 -14.79 -68.75
N ASP A 534 0.45 -13.87 -69.56
CA ASP A 534 1.23 -12.75 -70.06
C ASP A 534 1.10 -11.60 -69.04
N ASP A 535 2.23 -10.98 -68.69
CA ASP A 535 2.28 -9.73 -67.92
C ASP A 535 1.29 -8.66 -68.44
#